data_AF-A0A1E5L7Y3-F1
#
_entry.id   AF-A0A1E5L7Y3-F1
#
_cell.length_a   1.000
_cell.length_b   1.000
_cell.length_c   1.000
_cell.angle_alpha   90.00
_cell.angle_beta   90.00
_cell.angle_gamma   90.00
#
_symmetry.space_group_name_H-M   'P 1'
#
loop_
_entity.id
_entity.type
_entity.pdbx_description
1 polymer ?
#
loop_
_entity_poly.entity_id
_entity_poly.type
_entity_poly.pdbx_seq_one_letter_code
_entity_poly.pdbx_strand_id
1 'polypeptide(L)'
;MVQDKKQEFSDGKRNKGLNLVVVGIVILIVAGLAVYFLSGEEDIARGRYTPGDFNTGAAFDYGTVTPMTQVENHLDGDKVILSLQEVEAAGLIYSQVPVGDSYMPITSFIAPSGRLVVAFSICEPCRSETFRIDGVRDQIICESCGTIWTMEPLVGVSGGCLDHPPEEIYYEVLGDEIQIPFQQIKDWKPREF
;
A
#
# COMPACT_ATOMS: atom_id res chain seq x y z
N MET A 1 56.73 40.58 51.82
CA MET A 1 55.60 41.52 52.02
C MET A 1 55.10 41.89 50.63
N VAL A 2 53.99 41.27 50.19
CA VAL A 2 52.63 41.87 50.14
C VAL A 2 52.52 42.73 48.86
N GLN A 3 51.96 42.19 47.77
CA GLN A 3 50.56 42.39 47.32
C GLN A 3 50.28 43.85 46.92
N ASP A 4 49.47 44.25 45.95
CA ASP A 4 48.59 43.64 44.96
C ASP A 4 48.00 44.86 44.22
N LYS A 5 48.15 45.01 42.90
CA LYS A 5 47.39 45.99 42.09
C LYS A 5 47.26 45.53 40.64
N LYS A 6 46.96 44.25 40.43
CA LYS A 6 46.61 43.71 39.09
C LYS A 6 45.24 43.05 39.09
N GLN A 7 44.34 43.54 39.93
CA GLN A 7 42.94 43.12 39.98
C GLN A 7 42.03 44.34 39.86
N GLU A 8 41.82 44.82 38.63
CA GLU A 8 40.68 45.71 38.34
C GLU A 8 40.23 45.65 36.87
N PHE A 9 40.38 44.48 36.23
CA PHE A 9 39.80 44.22 34.90
C PHE A 9 39.22 42.80 34.80
N SER A 10 38.72 42.24 35.90
CA SER A 10 38.01 40.96 35.85
C SER A 10 36.76 40.96 36.73
N ASP A 11 35.92 41.98 36.59
CA ASP A 11 34.53 41.88 37.04
C ASP A 11 33.57 42.18 35.89
N GLY A 12 33.44 41.17 35.04
CA GLY A 12 32.31 41.00 34.14
C GLY A 12 31.80 39.59 34.29
N LYS A 13 30.98 39.34 35.32
CA LYS A 13 30.16 38.12 35.44
C LYS A 13 29.37 37.96 34.14
N ARG A 14 29.87 37.12 33.21
CA ARG A 14 29.10 36.64 32.06
C ARG A 14 27.98 35.77 32.61
N ASN A 15 26.81 36.36 32.80
CA ASN A 15 25.58 35.59 32.98
C ASN A 15 25.47 34.66 31.77
N LYS A 16 25.64 33.35 32.00
CA LYS A 16 25.26 32.29 31.07
C LYS A 16 23.72 32.22 31.01
N GLY A 17 23.09 33.32 30.64
CA GLY A 17 21.71 33.32 30.21
C GLY A 17 21.68 32.57 28.90
N LEU A 18 21.19 31.34 28.93
CA LEU A 18 20.85 30.58 27.75
C LEU A 18 20.06 31.54 26.85
N ASN A 19 20.61 31.91 25.69
CA ASN A 19 20.05 32.96 24.87
C ASN A 19 18.64 32.52 24.47
N LEU A 20 17.61 33.10 25.10
CA LEU A 20 16.21 32.64 25.05
C LEU A 20 15.72 32.48 23.61
N VAL A 21 16.27 33.28 22.70
CA VAL A 21 16.05 33.19 21.25
C VAL A 21 16.57 31.87 20.66
N VAL A 22 17.78 31.47 21.03
CA VAL A 22 18.38 30.19 20.56
C VAL A 22 17.61 29.01 21.12
N VAL A 23 17.16 29.08 22.37
CA VAL A 23 16.31 28.04 23.00
C VAL A 23 14.99 27.93 22.27
N GLY A 24 14.34 29.06 21.96
CA GLY A 24 13.08 29.10 21.22
C GLY A 24 13.22 28.51 19.81
N ILE A 25 14.30 28.82 19.09
CA ILE A 25 14.57 28.27 17.76
C ILE A 25 14.77 26.75 17.82
N VAL A 26 15.56 26.26 18.78
CA VAL A 26 15.79 24.81 18.95
C VAL A 26 14.49 24.08 19.29
N ILE A 27 13.66 24.63 20.16
CA ILE A 27 12.34 24.04 20.48
C ILE A 27 11.44 24.00 19.25
N LEU A 28 11.41 25.06 18.43
CA LEU A 28 10.61 25.09 17.20
C LEU A 28 11.10 24.07 16.16
N ILE A 29 12.42 23.90 16.00
CA ILE A 29 12.98 22.90 15.10
C ILE A 29 12.67 21.49 15.59
N VAL A 30 12.85 21.22 16.89
CA VAL A 30 12.56 19.91 17.49
C VAL A 30 11.07 19.59 17.41
N ALA A 31 10.19 20.57 17.68
CA ALA A 31 8.75 20.43 17.53
C ALA A 31 8.35 20.20 16.06
N GLY A 32 8.96 20.94 15.12
CA GLY A 32 8.72 20.76 13.69
C GLY A 32 9.17 19.39 13.20
N LEU A 33 10.32 18.90 13.65
CA LEU A 33 10.80 17.55 13.35
C LEU A 33 9.93 16.48 14.00
N ALA A 34 9.51 16.67 15.25
CA ALA A 34 8.60 15.75 15.93
C ALA A 34 7.25 15.68 15.21
N VAL A 35 6.68 16.82 14.81
CA VAL A 35 5.48 16.84 13.97
C VAL A 35 5.73 16.13 12.65
N TYR A 36 6.84 16.41 11.95
CA TYR A 36 7.15 15.76 10.68
C TYR A 36 7.25 14.23 10.81
N PHE A 37 7.93 13.72 11.85
CA PHE A 37 8.05 12.28 12.10
C PHE A 37 6.76 11.65 12.62
N LEU A 38 5.91 12.40 13.35
CA LEU A 38 4.59 11.93 13.81
C LEU A 38 3.50 12.06 12.75
N SER A 39 3.71 12.86 11.71
CA SER A 39 2.77 13.04 10.59
C SER A 39 3.11 12.14 9.39
N GLY A 40 4.12 11.28 9.52
CA GLY A 40 4.62 10.43 8.44
C GLY A 40 3.87 9.11 8.25
N GLU A 41 2.68 8.97 8.83
CA GLU A 41 1.87 7.75 8.75
C GLU A 41 0.46 8.10 8.26
N GLU A 42 -0.05 7.28 7.34
CA GLU A 42 -1.42 7.25 6.80
C GLU A 42 -1.73 8.08 5.54
N ASP A 43 -1.11 7.70 4.41
CA ASP A 43 -1.81 7.69 3.10
C ASP A 43 -1.50 6.37 2.38
N ILE A 44 -1.63 5.26 3.12
CA ILE A 44 -1.77 3.93 2.53
C ILE A 44 -3.15 3.93 1.85
N ALA A 45 -3.24 3.42 0.61
CA ALA A 45 -4.45 3.44 -0.21
C ALA A 45 -5.71 3.20 0.62
N ARG A 46 -6.75 4.05 0.43
CA ARG A 46 -8.04 4.00 1.15
C ARG A 46 -8.79 2.68 0.89
N GLY A 47 -8.31 1.59 1.46
CA GLY A 47 -8.94 0.28 1.46
C GLY A 47 -9.85 0.17 2.66
N ARG A 48 -11.10 -0.26 2.46
CA ARG A 48 -12.05 -0.48 3.56
C ARG A 48 -11.81 -1.80 4.28
N TYR A 49 -11.06 -2.70 3.66
CA TYR A 49 -10.76 -4.03 4.16
C TYR A 49 -9.33 -4.08 4.68
N THR A 50 -9.10 -4.88 5.72
CA THR A 50 -7.75 -5.27 6.11
C THR A 50 -7.27 -6.33 5.11
N PRO A 51 -6.22 -6.06 4.32
CA PRO A 51 -5.70 -7.04 3.36
C PRO A 51 -5.18 -8.30 4.07
N GLY A 52 -5.18 -9.43 3.37
CA GLY A 52 -4.39 -10.58 3.81
C GLY A 52 -2.88 -10.30 3.74
N ASP A 53 -2.11 -11.02 4.56
CA ASP A 53 -0.68 -10.81 4.76
C ASP A 53 0.19 -12.01 4.36
N PHE A 54 -0.39 -12.98 3.63
CA PHE A 54 0.35 -14.16 3.19
C PHE A 54 1.53 -13.77 2.30
N ASN A 55 2.69 -14.35 2.58
CA ASN A 55 3.91 -14.15 1.83
C ASN A 55 4.48 -15.51 1.43
N THR A 56 4.77 -15.68 0.14
CA THR A 56 5.33 -16.93 -0.41
C THR A 56 6.78 -17.18 0.03
N GLY A 57 7.45 -16.16 0.58
CA GLY A 57 8.86 -16.16 0.94
C GLY A 57 9.80 -15.94 -0.25
N ALA A 58 9.25 -15.75 -1.46
CA ALA A 58 10.02 -15.55 -2.67
C ALA A 58 9.39 -14.47 -3.56
N ALA A 59 10.24 -13.61 -4.12
CA ALA A 59 9.81 -12.66 -5.14
C ALA A 59 9.34 -13.42 -6.39
N PHE A 60 8.32 -12.90 -7.05
CA PHE A 60 7.87 -13.39 -8.34
C PHE A 60 8.62 -12.67 -9.47
N ASP A 61 9.22 -13.43 -10.39
CA ASP A 61 9.92 -12.86 -11.54
C ASP A 61 8.93 -12.58 -12.68
N TYR A 62 8.46 -11.35 -12.74
CA TYR A 62 7.63 -10.91 -13.87
C TYR A 62 8.49 -10.62 -15.09
N GLY A 63 8.08 -11.14 -16.24
CA GLY A 63 8.62 -10.72 -17.53
C GLY A 63 8.29 -9.24 -17.83
N THR A 64 8.62 -8.79 -19.04
CA THR A 64 8.42 -7.37 -19.42
C THR A 64 6.98 -6.90 -19.27
N VAL A 65 6.02 -7.73 -19.71
CA VAL A 65 4.59 -7.47 -19.57
C VAL A 65 3.90 -8.77 -19.24
N THR A 66 3.09 -8.78 -18.18
CA THR A 66 2.28 -9.94 -17.77
C THR A 66 0.80 -9.57 -17.84
N PRO A 67 0.04 -10.15 -18.79
CA PRO A 67 -1.41 -9.93 -18.89
C PRO A 67 -2.17 -10.74 -17.84
N MET A 68 -3.44 -10.43 -17.65
CA MET A 68 -4.35 -11.27 -16.86
C MET A 68 -4.61 -12.61 -17.51
N THR A 69 -4.56 -13.67 -16.71
CA THR A 69 -5.08 -15.00 -17.06
C THR A 69 -6.40 -15.23 -16.36
N GLN A 70 -7.45 -15.54 -17.10
CA GLN A 70 -8.73 -15.90 -16.48
C GLN A 70 -8.65 -17.31 -15.90
N VAL A 71 -9.04 -17.45 -14.63
CA VAL A 71 -9.10 -18.72 -13.91
C VAL A 71 -10.46 -18.91 -13.27
N GLU A 72 -10.83 -20.16 -13.07
CA GLU A 72 -12.10 -20.51 -12.43
C GLU A 72 -11.98 -20.35 -10.92
N ASN A 73 -13.05 -19.87 -10.29
CA ASN A 73 -13.22 -19.93 -8.84
C ASN A 73 -14.25 -20.99 -8.51
N HIS A 74 -14.29 -21.41 -7.25
CA HIS A 74 -15.44 -22.15 -6.74
C HIS A 74 -15.89 -21.59 -5.40
N LEU A 75 -17.17 -21.77 -5.11
CA LEU A 75 -17.76 -21.43 -3.82
C LEU A 75 -17.75 -22.68 -2.93
N ASP A 76 -17.13 -22.55 -1.77
CA ASP A 76 -17.25 -23.52 -0.68
C ASP A 76 -17.88 -22.85 0.54
N GLY A 77 -19.17 -23.11 0.76
CA GLY A 77 -19.94 -22.49 1.82
C GLY A 77 -20.00 -20.97 1.71
N ASP A 78 -19.36 -20.29 2.66
CA ASP A 78 -19.28 -18.83 2.75
C ASP A 78 -17.95 -18.27 2.24
N LYS A 79 -17.18 -19.06 1.48
CA LYS A 79 -15.88 -18.68 0.94
C LYS A 79 -15.84 -18.84 -0.58
N VAL A 80 -15.11 -17.93 -1.22
CA VAL A 80 -14.62 -18.09 -2.58
C VAL A 80 -13.21 -18.66 -2.50
N ILE A 81 -12.95 -19.66 -3.32
CA ILE A 81 -11.66 -20.34 -3.36
C ILE A 81 -11.01 -20.09 -4.72
N LEU A 82 -9.77 -19.61 -4.69
CA LEU A 82 -8.86 -19.52 -5.83
C LEU A 82 -7.61 -20.38 -5.56
N SER A 83 -6.94 -20.86 -6.61
CA SER A 83 -5.69 -21.62 -6.47
C SER A 83 -4.48 -20.69 -6.40
N LEU A 84 -3.66 -20.86 -5.36
CA LEU A 84 -2.36 -20.20 -5.23
C LEU A 84 -1.42 -20.62 -6.36
N GLN A 85 -1.38 -21.91 -6.70
CA GLN A 85 -0.60 -22.42 -7.83
C GLN A 85 -0.96 -21.73 -9.16
N GLU A 86 -2.23 -21.42 -9.40
CA GLU A 86 -2.61 -20.67 -10.61
C GLU A 86 -2.06 -19.24 -10.60
N VAL A 87 -2.02 -18.58 -9.44
CA VAL A 87 -1.34 -17.29 -9.27
C VAL A 87 0.15 -17.42 -9.55
N GLU A 88 0.81 -18.43 -8.99
CA GLU A 88 2.23 -18.71 -9.18
C GLU A 88 2.57 -19.13 -10.62
N ALA A 89 1.63 -19.71 -11.35
CA ALA A 89 1.86 -20.10 -12.75
C ALA A 89 1.65 -18.92 -13.71
N ALA A 90 0.64 -18.09 -13.47
CA ALA A 90 0.24 -17.02 -14.37
C ALA A 90 0.84 -15.65 -14.03
N GLY A 91 1.26 -15.45 -12.78
CA GLY A 91 1.69 -14.17 -12.23
C GLY A 91 0.52 -13.24 -11.90
N LEU A 92 -0.39 -13.01 -12.85
CA LEU A 92 -1.58 -12.18 -12.67
C LEU A 92 -2.83 -12.93 -13.14
N ILE A 93 -3.73 -13.22 -12.20
CA ILE A 93 -4.99 -13.91 -12.49
C ILE A 93 -6.21 -12.98 -12.35
N TYR A 94 -7.27 -13.32 -13.08
CA TYR A 94 -8.59 -12.72 -13.03
C TYR A 94 -9.63 -13.82 -12.82
N SER A 95 -10.61 -13.60 -11.95
CA SER A 95 -11.74 -14.52 -11.79
C SER A 95 -13.06 -13.77 -11.59
N GLN A 96 -14.15 -14.34 -12.11
CA GLN A 96 -15.51 -13.78 -12.01
C GLN A 96 -16.29 -14.54 -10.95
N VAL A 97 -16.49 -13.93 -9.79
CA VAL A 97 -17.23 -14.56 -8.69
C VAL A 97 -18.73 -14.29 -8.87
N PRO A 98 -19.59 -15.31 -9.00
CA PRO A 98 -21.03 -15.09 -9.13
C PRO A 98 -21.63 -14.43 -7.88
N VAL A 99 -22.41 -13.36 -8.07
CA VAL A 99 -23.14 -12.64 -7.01
C VAL A 99 -24.56 -12.34 -7.50
N GLY A 100 -25.52 -13.20 -7.14
CA GLY A 100 -26.88 -13.11 -7.64
C GLY A 100 -26.94 -13.36 -9.16
N ASP A 101 -27.55 -12.44 -9.90
CA ASP A 101 -27.62 -12.48 -11.38
C ASP A 101 -26.43 -11.78 -12.06
N SER A 102 -25.43 -11.34 -11.29
CA SER A 102 -24.21 -10.67 -11.77
C SER A 102 -22.97 -11.43 -11.30
N TYR A 103 -21.79 -10.89 -11.60
CA TYR A 103 -20.52 -11.32 -11.01
C TYR A 103 -19.76 -10.14 -10.40
N MET A 104 -18.77 -10.47 -9.58
CA MET A 104 -17.77 -9.56 -9.05
C MET A 104 -16.38 -10.01 -9.54
N PRO A 105 -15.65 -9.17 -10.28
CA PRO A 105 -14.32 -9.53 -10.75
C PRO A 105 -13.27 -9.38 -9.64
N ILE A 106 -12.44 -10.40 -9.46
CA ILE A 106 -11.34 -10.46 -8.50
C ILE A 106 -10.02 -10.67 -9.24
N THR A 107 -8.97 -10.02 -8.78
CA THR A 107 -7.60 -10.20 -9.28
C THR A 107 -6.71 -10.71 -8.16
N SER A 108 -5.70 -11.50 -8.53
CA SER A 108 -4.65 -11.90 -7.59
C SER A 108 -3.30 -11.99 -8.27
N PHE A 109 -2.25 -11.60 -7.56
CA PHE A 109 -0.87 -11.63 -8.03
C PHE A 109 0.11 -11.59 -6.85
N ILE A 110 1.37 -11.95 -7.07
CA ILE A 110 2.41 -11.89 -6.05
C ILE A 110 3.21 -10.60 -6.22
N ALA A 111 3.27 -9.74 -5.23
CA ALA A 111 4.09 -8.53 -5.26
C ALA A 111 5.59 -8.87 -5.26
N PRO A 112 6.48 -7.93 -5.65
CA PRO A 112 7.94 -8.16 -5.61
C PRO A 112 8.48 -8.55 -4.22
N SER A 113 7.78 -8.19 -3.15
CA SER A 113 8.08 -8.59 -1.78
C SER A 113 7.80 -10.07 -1.48
N GLY A 114 7.16 -10.79 -2.40
CA GLY A 114 6.59 -12.12 -2.19
C GLY A 114 5.20 -12.12 -1.54
N ARG A 115 4.63 -10.95 -1.18
CA ARG A 115 3.27 -10.88 -0.63
C ARG A 115 2.24 -11.18 -1.71
N LEU A 116 1.28 -12.06 -1.40
CA LEU A 116 0.10 -12.24 -2.23
C LEU A 116 -0.83 -11.03 -2.09
N VAL A 117 -1.18 -10.43 -3.22
CA VAL A 117 -2.17 -9.35 -3.29
C VAL A 117 -3.44 -9.93 -3.90
N VAL A 118 -4.56 -9.75 -3.20
CA VAL A 118 -5.90 -10.09 -3.68
C VAL A 118 -6.75 -8.84 -3.60
N ALA A 119 -7.41 -8.49 -4.70
CA ALA A 119 -8.18 -7.25 -4.79
C ALA A 119 -9.41 -7.42 -5.68
N PHE A 120 -10.38 -6.52 -5.53
CA PHE A 120 -11.41 -6.35 -6.56
C PHE A 120 -10.74 -5.88 -7.85
N SER A 121 -10.95 -6.61 -8.93
CA SER A 121 -10.41 -6.26 -10.24
C SER A 121 -11.28 -5.19 -10.89
N ILE A 122 -11.33 -4.00 -10.28
CA ILE A 122 -12.11 -2.86 -10.77
C ILE A 122 -11.32 -1.57 -10.60
N CYS A 123 -11.08 -0.86 -11.70
CA CYS A 123 -10.66 0.53 -11.67
C CYS A 123 -11.93 1.40 -11.59
N GLU A 124 -12.34 1.77 -10.38
CA GLU A 124 -13.67 2.34 -10.12
C GLU A 124 -14.06 3.54 -11.01
N PRO A 125 -13.19 4.55 -11.25
CA PRO A 125 -13.59 5.72 -12.02
C PRO A 125 -13.85 5.40 -13.50
N CYS A 126 -13.09 4.46 -14.09
CA CYS A 126 -13.21 4.11 -15.51
C CYS A 126 -13.92 2.78 -15.78
N ARG A 127 -14.29 2.05 -14.72
CA ARG A 127 -14.95 0.73 -14.74
C ARG A 127 -14.21 -0.35 -15.52
N SER A 128 -12.88 -0.22 -15.64
CA SER A 128 -12.07 -1.30 -16.20
C SER A 128 -12.06 -2.47 -15.24
N GLU A 129 -12.18 -3.69 -15.77
CA GLU A 129 -12.01 -4.92 -15.00
C GLU A 129 -10.66 -5.60 -15.25
N THR A 130 -9.85 -5.03 -16.13
CA THR A 130 -8.67 -5.68 -16.69
C THR A 130 -7.41 -4.85 -16.45
N PHE A 131 -6.35 -5.53 -16.04
CA PHE A 131 -5.06 -4.96 -15.74
C PHE A 131 -3.93 -5.73 -16.42
N ARG A 132 -2.74 -5.15 -16.43
CA ARG A 132 -1.48 -5.85 -16.71
C ARG A 132 -0.43 -5.45 -15.69
N ILE A 133 0.60 -6.28 -15.55
CA ILE A 133 1.81 -5.93 -14.82
C ILE A 133 2.92 -5.56 -15.80
N ASP A 134 3.60 -4.44 -15.54
CA ASP A 134 4.92 -4.10 -16.08
C ASP A 134 5.98 -4.58 -15.09
N GLY A 135 6.59 -5.74 -15.39
CA GLY A 135 7.58 -6.37 -14.51
C GLY A 135 8.94 -5.69 -14.52
N VAL A 136 9.21 -4.77 -15.46
CA VAL A 136 10.45 -3.98 -15.43
C VAL A 136 10.38 -2.89 -14.36
N ARG A 137 9.16 -2.46 -14.01
CA ARG A 137 8.92 -1.32 -13.11
C ARG A 137 8.14 -1.70 -11.85
N ASP A 138 7.79 -2.97 -11.68
CA ASP A 138 6.97 -3.47 -10.58
C ASP A 138 5.66 -2.68 -10.42
N GLN A 139 4.94 -2.53 -11.54
CA GLN A 139 3.75 -1.70 -11.66
C GLN A 139 2.56 -2.47 -12.18
N ILE A 140 1.37 -2.18 -11.64
CA ILE A 140 0.09 -2.63 -12.19
C ILE A 140 -0.56 -1.48 -12.96
N ILE A 141 -1.09 -1.79 -14.15
CA ILE A 141 -1.59 -0.81 -15.10
C ILE A 141 -3.02 -1.18 -15.50
N CYS A 142 -3.93 -0.21 -15.42
CA CYS A 142 -5.29 -0.35 -15.96
C CYS A 142 -5.26 -0.39 -17.49
N GLU A 143 -5.85 -1.42 -18.09
CA GLU A 143 -5.91 -1.57 -19.55
C GLU A 143 -6.78 -0.50 -20.23
N SER A 144 -7.81 0.01 -19.55
CA SER A 144 -8.73 0.98 -20.16
C SER A 144 -8.21 2.42 -20.15
N CYS A 145 -7.66 2.90 -19.02
CA CYS A 145 -7.28 4.30 -18.86
C CYS A 145 -5.76 4.51 -18.70
N GLY A 146 -4.97 3.45 -18.61
CA GLY A 146 -3.52 3.53 -18.46
C GLY A 146 -3.04 4.07 -17.12
N THR A 147 -3.91 4.18 -16.11
CA THR A 147 -3.49 4.55 -14.76
C THR A 147 -2.57 3.47 -14.19
N ILE A 148 -1.52 3.90 -13.53
CA ILE A 148 -0.42 3.09 -13.01
C ILE A 148 -0.40 3.20 -11.49
N TRP A 149 -0.31 2.06 -10.82
CA TRP A 149 -0.05 1.95 -9.39
C TRP A 149 1.18 1.07 -9.12
N THR A 150 1.78 1.20 -7.94
CA THR A 150 2.74 0.20 -7.45
C THR A 150 2.03 -1.14 -7.29
N MET A 151 2.76 -2.26 -7.32
CA MET A 151 2.15 -3.57 -7.08
C MET A 151 1.77 -3.82 -5.61
N GLU A 152 2.41 -3.09 -4.70
CA GLU A 152 2.13 -3.08 -3.27
C GLU A 152 2.62 -1.75 -2.69
N PRO A 153 1.86 -1.06 -1.83
CA PRO A 153 0.46 -1.30 -1.43
C PRO A 153 -0.54 -0.60 -2.39
N LEU A 154 -0.31 -0.69 -3.72
CA LEU A 154 -1.15 -0.06 -4.74
C LEU A 154 -1.19 1.48 -4.70
N VAL A 155 -0.04 2.11 -4.45
CA VAL A 155 0.08 3.59 -4.45
C VAL A 155 0.03 4.12 -5.88
N GLY A 156 -0.77 5.16 -6.12
CA GLY A 156 -0.87 5.80 -7.44
C GLY A 156 0.45 6.39 -7.91
N VAL A 157 0.86 6.06 -9.13
CA VAL A 157 2.10 6.53 -9.77
C VAL A 157 1.83 7.59 -10.84
N SER A 158 0.93 7.28 -11.78
CA SER A 158 0.53 8.23 -12.86
C SER A 158 -0.82 7.85 -13.46
N GLY A 159 -1.59 8.84 -13.95
CA GLY A 159 -2.89 8.61 -14.59
C GLY A 159 -4.02 9.40 -13.96
N GLY A 160 -5.26 9.11 -14.37
CA GLY A 160 -6.46 9.83 -13.94
C GLY A 160 -7.20 9.19 -12.75
N CYS A 161 -6.86 7.97 -12.38
CA CYS A 161 -7.57 7.18 -11.35
C CYS A 161 -6.71 6.89 -10.11
N LEU A 162 -5.73 7.74 -9.81
CA LEU A 162 -4.68 7.49 -8.82
C LEU A 162 -5.21 7.08 -7.44
N ASP A 163 -6.25 7.76 -6.97
CA ASP A 163 -6.82 7.56 -5.63
C ASP A 163 -7.78 6.36 -5.55
N HIS A 164 -7.98 5.65 -6.66
CA HIS A 164 -8.85 4.49 -6.77
C HIS A 164 -8.08 3.30 -7.39
N PRO A 165 -7.01 2.81 -6.72
CA PRO A 165 -6.41 1.52 -7.09
C PRO A 165 -7.43 0.39 -6.95
N PRO A 166 -7.19 -0.79 -7.56
CA PRO A 166 -7.87 -2.01 -7.17
C PRO A 166 -7.93 -2.14 -5.64
N GLU A 167 -9.10 -2.37 -5.07
CA GLU A 167 -9.26 -2.38 -3.61
C GLU A 167 -8.86 -3.74 -3.06
N GLU A 168 -7.77 -3.80 -2.28
CA GLU A 168 -7.33 -5.02 -1.61
C GLU A 168 -8.38 -5.54 -0.62
N ILE A 169 -8.46 -6.86 -0.50
CA ILE A 169 -9.45 -7.55 0.34
C ILE A 169 -8.80 -8.52 1.32
N TYR A 170 -9.56 -8.89 2.34
CA TYR A 170 -9.13 -9.92 3.28
C TYR A 170 -9.14 -11.29 2.61
N TYR A 171 -8.17 -12.13 2.95
CA TYR A 171 -8.14 -13.53 2.56
C TYR A 171 -7.28 -14.32 3.55
N GLU A 172 -7.44 -15.63 3.56
CA GLU A 172 -6.55 -16.57 4.24
C GLU A 172 -5.99 -17.56 3.22
N VAL A 173 -4.79 -18.08 3.46
CA VAL A 173 -4.21 -19.14 2.63
C VAL A 173 -4.10 -20.42 3.44
N LEU A 174 -4.72 -21.50 2.96
CA LEU A 174 -4.69 -22.82 3.56
C LEU A 174 -4.20 -23.84 2.53
N GLY A 175 -2.90 -24.14 2.56
CA GLY A 175 -2.27 -24.96 1.53
C GLY A 175 -2.25 -24.21 0.19
N ASP A 176 -2.93 -24.76 -0.82
CA ASP A 176 -3.07 -24.14 -2.14
C ASP A 176 -4.30 -23.21 -2.26
N GLU A 177 -5.15 -23.17 -1.24
CA GLU A 177 -6.41 -22.45 -1.32
C GLU A 177 -6.27 -21.03 -0.81
N ILE A 178 -6.48 -20.06 -1.69
CA ILE A 178 -6.74 -18.67 -1.32
C ILE A 178 -8.23 -18.57 -0.99
N GLN A 179 -8.53 -18.43 0.29
CA GLN A 179 -9.88 -18.41 0.82
C GLN A 179 -10.33 -16.98 1.11
N ILE A 180 -11.31 -16.51 0.35
CA ILE A 180 -11.84 -15.15 0.43
C ILE A 180 -13.26 -15.23 0.99
N PRO A 181 -13.57 -14.62 2.16
CA PRO A 181 -14.94 -14.57 2.64
C PRO A 181 -15.90 -14.01 1.59
N PHE A 182 -16.96 -14.73 1.27
CA PHE A 182 -17.90 -14.35 0.21
C PHE A 182 -18.71 -13.10 0.60
N GLN A 183 -18.91 -12.87 1.90
CA GLN A 183 -19.68 -11.73 2.40
C GLN A 183 -19.08 -10.37 2.00
N GLN A 184 -17.75 -10.20 2.08
CA GLN A 184 -17.11 -8.95 1.65
C GLN A 184 -17.28 -8.68 0.15
N ILE A 185 -17.32 -9.73 -0.67
CA ILE A 185 -17.55 -9.62 -2.12
C ILE A 185 -18.98 -9.16 -2.40
N LYS A 186 -19.97 -9.69 -1.67
CA LYS A 186 -21.37 -9.26 -1.78
C LYS A 186 -21.59 -7.83 -1.33
N ASP A 187 -20.90 -7.42 -0.27
CA ASP A 187 -21.10 -6.11 0.35
C ASP A 187 -20.32 -4.99 -0.34
N TRP A 188 -19.45 -5.34 -1.30
CA TRP A 188 -18.66 -4.36 -2.02
C TRP A 188 -19.54 -3.39 -2.81
N LYS A 189 -19.15 -2.12 -2.72
CA LYS A 189 -19.72 -1.01 -3.50
C LYS A 189 -18.59 -0.09 -3.91
N PRO A 190 -18.63 0.56 -5.09
CA PRO A 190 -17.63 1.55 -5.47
C PRO A 190 -17.44 2.63 -4.39
N ARG A 191 -16.21 3.11 -4.20
CA ARG A 191 -15.95 4.23 -3.28
C ARG A 191 -16.55 5.52 -3.86
N GLU A 192 -16.84 6.47 -2.97
CA GLU A 192 -17.29 7.80 -3.39
C GLU A 192 -16.15 8.57 -4.05
N PHE A 193 -16.49 9.37 -5.06
CA PHE A 193 -15.57 10.24 -5.82
C PHE A 193 -15.68 11.69 -5.36
#